data_AF-A0A921B7D7-F1
#
_entry.id   AF-A0A921B7D7-F1
#
_cell.length_a   1.000
_cell.length_b   1.000
_cell.length_c   1.000
_cell.angle_alpha   90.00
_cell.angle_beta   90.00
_cell.angle_gamma   90.00
#
_symmetry.space_group_name_H-M   'P 1'
#
loop_
_entity.id
_entity.type
_entity.pdbx_description
1 polymer ?
#
loop_
_entity_poly.entity_id
_entity_poly.type
_entity_poly.pdbx_seq_one_letter_code
_entity_poly.pdbx_strand_id
1 'polypeptide(L)'
;MLVRADGSGVGTLGGGCVEGDIWFASSQLLKSGGPAEMRDYELNEDLAAQDGLVCGGTMYFLLDPVRESVEAQDTNEEVIAAYEGGAPVAVASLMKVPDGSDLIVGSKLLIRENSSTKGSFGDEKLDASAVSEARKLLAMGKNDYISTKSGIEYFIEAYTSPPTLVLAGGGHVSKAISNIASTLGFRIFVIDDRDEFSNKDRFPEADETVVSDYGSAFEKLPIGTNSFIVIATRGHRYDTSATASAIRTQASYVGLLGSKRKTILIYEELFAQGFTMEQGPRC
;
A
#
# COMPACT_ATOMS: atom_id res chain seq x y z
N MET A 1 -11.09 -8.10 10.87
CA MET A 1 -11.24 -8.52 12.28
C MET A 1 -10.79 -9.98 12.38
N LEU A 2 -10.05 -10.33 13.43
CA LEU A 2 -9.64 -11.69 13.73
C LEU A 2 -10.40 -12.18 14.96
N VAL A 3 -11.02 -13.36 14.88
CA VAL A 3 -11.77 -13.99 15.98
C VAL A 3 -11.05 -15.27 16.37
N ARG A 4 -10.67 -15.40 17.64
CA ARG A 4 -9.95 -16.56 18.17
C ARG A 4 -10.90 -17.60 18.75
N ALA A 5 -10.41 -18.83 18.88
CA ALA A 5 -11.18 -19.94 19.45
C ALA A 5 -11.62 -19.70 20.91
N ASP A 6 -10.90 -18.88 21.66
CA ASP A 6 -11.25 -18.47 23.02
C ASP A 6 -12.29 -17.34 23.08
N GLY A 7 -12.74 -16.85 21.92
CA GLY A 7 -13.69 -15.74 21.78
C GLY A 7 -13.04 -14.34 21.82
N SER A 8 -11.74 -14.24 22.07
CA SER A 8 -11.06 -12.94 21.97
C SER A 8 -10.98 -12.47 20.52
N GLY A 9 -11.06 -11.15 20.32
CA GLY A 9 -11.04 -10.52 19.00
C GLY A 9 -9.88 -9.53 18.86
N VAL A 10 -9.42 -9.32 17.62
CA VAL A 10 -8.45 -8.28 17.25
C VAL A 10 -8.95 -7.50 16.02
N GLY A 11 -8.90 -6.18 16.09
CA GLY A 11 -9.44 -5.28 15.08
C GLY A 11 -10.95 -5.09 15.21
N THR A 12 -11.48 -4.11 14.47
CA THR A 12 -12.91 -3.73 14.47
C THR A 12 -13.40 -3.61 13.03
N LEU A 13 -14.70 -3.80 12.82
CA LEU A 13 -15.40 -3.56 11.55
C LEU A 13 -16.17 -2.24 11.54
N GLY A 14 -15.98 -1.40 12.57
CA GLY A 14 -16.71 -0.14 12.76
C GLY A 14 -17.68 -0.13 13.95
N GLY A 15 -17.77 -1.25 14.69
CA GLY A 15 -18.65 -1.41 15.85
C GLY A 15 -20.13 -1.67 15.50
N GLY A 16 -20.97 -1.82 16.53
CA GLY A 16 -22.41 -2.04 16.39
C GLY A 16 -22.82 -3.50 16.14
N CYS A 17 -24.09 -3.69 15.79
CA CYS A 17 -24.71 -5.02 15.64
C CYS A 17 -24.02 -5.89 14.59
N VAL A 18 -23.55 -5.29 13.50
CA VAL A 18 -22.80 -5.98 12.43
C VAL A 18 -21.56 -6.68 12.97
N GLU A 19 -20.78 -6.01 13.82
CA GLU A 19 -19.56 -6.58 14.37
C GLU A 19 -19.89 -7.79 15.27
N GLY A 20 -20.95 -7.69 16.07
CA GLY A 20 -21.45 -8.80 16.90
C GLY A 20 -21.91 -10.01 16.08
N ASP A 21 -22.66 -9.76 15.00
CA ASP A 21 -23.16 -10.81 14.11
C ASP A 21 -22.02 -11.51 13.37
N ILE A 22 -21.07 -10.75 12.83
CA ILE A 22 -19.89 -11.30 12.16
C ILE A 22 -19.01 -12.06 13.15
N TRP A 23 -18.78 -11.53 14.35
CA TRP A 23 -18.03 -12.22 15.40
C TRP A 23 -18.69 -13.56 15.78
N PHE A 24 -20.01 -13.57 15.93
CA PHE A 24 -20.76 -14.78 16.25
C PHE A 24 -20.69 -15.78 15.11
N ALA A 25 -20.90 -15.35 13.86
CA ALA A 25 -20.81 -16.19 12.68
C ALA A 25 -19.41 -16.81 12.53
N SER A 26 -18.34 -16.02 12.66
CA SER A 26 -16.96 -16.53 12.65
C SER A 26 -16.71 -17.55 13.76
N SER A 27 -17.21 -17.29 14.97
CA SER A 27 -17.07 -18.21 16.11
C SER A 27 -17.78 -19.55 15.87
N GLN A 28 -18.98 -19.51 15.27
CA GLN A 28 -19.71 -20.73 14.91
C GLN A 28 -19.01 -21.50 13.79
N LEU A 29 -18.49 -20.79 12.78
CA LEU A 29 -17.77 -21.40 11.66
C LEU A 29 -16.49 -22.12 12.13
N LEU A 30 -15.74 -21.51 13.05
CA LEU A 30 -14.58 -22.14 13.67
C LEU A 30 -14.95 -23.41 14.46
N LYS A 31 -16.05 -23.37 15.22
CA LYS A 31 -16.52 -24.53 16.02
C LYS A 31 -17.04 -25.67 15.15
N SER A 32 -17.75 -25.36 14.07
CA SER A 32 -18.34 -26.37 13.18
C SER A 32 -17.33 -26.98 12.22
N GLY A 33 -16.19 -26.31 11.97
CA GLY A 33 -15.25 -26.72 10.94
C GLY A 33 -15.79 -26.49 9.52
N GLY A 34 -16.73 -25.56 9.34
CA GLY A 34 -17.29 -25.19 8.03
C GLY A 34 -16.28 -24.45 7.13
N PRO A 35 -16.44 -24.53 5.79
CA PRO A 35 -15.54 -23.88 4.83
C PRO A 35 -15.66 -22.36 4.89
N ALA A 36 -14.79 -21.63 4.18
CA ALA A 36 -14.95 -20.19 4.04
C ALA A 36 -16.31 -19.84 3.40
N GLU A 37 -16.94 -18.77 3.86
CA GLU A 37 -18.24 -18.31 3.36
C GLU A 37 -18.28 -16.78 3.25
N MET A 38 -19.04 -16.27 2.30
CA MET A 38 -19.32 -14.84 2.18
C MET A 38 -20.65 -14.52 2.85
N ARG A 39 -20.69 -13.42 3.58
CA ARG A 39 -21.90 -12.83 4.14
C ARG A 39 -22.04 -11.39 3.69
N ASP A 40 -23.20 -11.08 3.15
CA ASP A 40 -23.63 -9.72 2.91
C ASP A 40 -24.43 -9.19 4.11
N TYR A 41 -24.32 -7.89 4.36
CA TYR A 41 -25.09 -7.19 5.37
C TYR A 41 -25.65 -5.90 4.77
N GLU A 42 -26.96 -5.84 4.60
CA GLU A 42 -27.66 -4.64 4.14
C GLU A 42 -27.88 -3.66 5.30
N LEU A 43 -27.29 -2.48 5.19
CA LEU A 43 -27.54 -1.37 6.11
C LEU A 43 -28.82 -0.64 5.66
N ASN A 44 -29.97 -1.14 6.11
CA ASN A 44 -31.28 -0.54 5.81
C ASN A 44 -31.57 0.65 6.75
N GLU A 45 -32.21 1.71 6.23
CA GLU A 45 -32.54 2.94 6.98
C GLU A 45 -33.40 2.66 8.25
N ASP A 46 -34.24 1.62 8.23
CA ASP A 46 -35.08 1.23 9.37
C ASP A 46 -34.27 0.56 10.52
N LEU A 47 -33.14 -0.09 10.21
CA LEU A 47 -32.19 -0.65 11.19
C LEU A 47 -31.22 0.43 11.70
N ALA A 48 -30.80 1.35 10.82
CA ALA A 48 -29.96 2.50 11.16
C ALA A 48 -30.58 3.40 12.24
N ALA A 49 -31.91 3.53 12.24
CA ALA A 49 -32.66 4.33 13.22
C ALA A 49 -32.70 3.72 14.63
N GLN A 50 -32.49 2.40 14.77
CA GLN A 50 -32.45 1.71 16.07
C GLN A 50 -31.03 1.52 16.61
N ASP A 51 -30.05 1.29 15.71
CA ASP A 51 -28.69 0.89 16.09
C ASP A 51 -27.60 1.95 15.89
N GLY A 52 -27.96 3.16 15.44
CA GLY A 52 -27.05 4.32 15.38
C GLY A 52 -25.98 4.24 14.27
N LEU A 53 -26.12 3.33 13.31
CA LEU A 53 -25.22 3.19 12.15
C LEU A 53 -25.74 4.05 10.98
N VAL A 54 -25.00 5.10 10.59
CA VAL A 54 -25.45 6.14 9.64
C VAL A 54 -24.75 6.03 8.26
N CYS A 55 -24.54 4.81 7.76
CA CYS A 55 -23.99 4.62 6.42
C CYS A 55 -24.91 3.68 5.64
N GLY A 56 -25.65 4.19 4.64
CA GLY A 56 -26.41 3.32 3.74
C GLY A 56 -25.50 2.50 2.83
N GLY A 57 -25.90 1.26 2.51
CA GLY A 57 -25.19 0.38 1.58
C GLY A 57 -25.19 -1.10 2.01
N THR A 58 -24.58 -1.96 1.19
CA THR A 58 -24.36 -3.38 1.52
C THR A 58 -22.88 -3.60 1.80
N MET A 59 -22.57 -4.20 2.95
CA MET A 59 -21.23 -4.64 3.28
C MET A 59 -21.07 -6.11 2.96
N TYR A 60 -19.88 -6.51 2.50
CA TYR A 60 -19.56 -7.89 2.17
C TYR A 60 -18.40 -8.37 3.04
N PHE A 61 -18.58 -9.51 3.68
CA PHE A 61 -17.61 -10.10 4.60
C PHE A 61 -17.25 -11.50 4.12
N LEU A 62 -15.97 -11.75 3.86
CA LEU A 62 -15.46 -13.11 3.73
C LEU A 62 -15.08 -13.63 5.12
N LEU A 63 -15.76 -14.68 5.57
CA LEU A 63 -15.42 -15.41 6.78
C LEU A 63 -14.48 -16.55 6.39
N ASP A 64 -13.18 -16.35 6.59
CA ASP A 64 -12.15 -17.30 6.19
C ASP A 64 -11.47 -17.93 7.42
N PRO A 65 -11.75 -19.22 7.73
CA PRO A 65 -11.22 -19.88 8.92
C PRO A 65 -9.73 -20.22 8.77
N VAL A 66 -8.89 -19.60 9.58
CA VAL A 66 -7.46 -19.94 9.70
C VAL A 66 -7.30 -21.16 10.60
N ARG A 67 -6.94 -22.31 10.02
CA ARG A 67 -6.83 -23.60 10.74
C ARG A 67 -5.41 -24.08 10.98
N GLU A 68 -4.50 -23.71 10.08
CA GLU A 68 -3.07 -23.92 10.25
C GLU A 68 -2.45 -22.68 10.90
N SER A 69 -1.28 -22.84 11.55
CA SER A 69 -0.62 -21.69 12.15
C SER A 69 -0.30 -20.63 11.08
N VAL A 70 -0.34 -19.37 11.48
CA VAL A 70 0.00 -18.23 10.60
C VAL A 70 1.42 -18.39 10.03
N GLU A 71 2.31 -19.00 10.80
CA GLU A 71 3.71 -19.34 10.46
C GLU A 71 3.83 -20.45 9.41
N ALA A 72 2.79 -21.27 9.22
CA ALA A 72 2.75 -22.30 8.17
C ALA A 72 2.20 -21.75 6.83
N GLN A 73 1.67 -20.53 6.84
CA GLN A 73 1.15 -19.89 5.64
C GLN A 73 2.21 -18.99 5.01
N ASP A 74 2.97 -19.56 4.07
CA ASP A 74 4.03 -18.89 3.32
C ASP A 74 3.62 -17.53 2.69
N THR A 75 2.31 -17.28 2.50
CA THR A 75 1.81 -15.99 2.00
C THR A 75 1.98 -14.84 3.00
N ASN A 76 1.94 -15.12 4.31
CA ASN A 76 1.98 -14.09 5.35
C ASN A 76 3.38 -13.48 5.47
N GLU A 77 4.43 -14.29 5.33
CA GLU A 77 5.82 -13.81 5.35
C GLU A 77 6.06 -12.78 4.23
N GLU A 78 5.57 -13.04 3.02
CA GLU A 78 5.71 -12.12 1.89
C GLU A 78 4.90 -10.82 2.08
N VAL A 79 3.71 -10.91 2.67
CA VAL A 79 2.90 -9.73 3.01
C VAL A 79 3.60 -8.88 4.06
N ILE A 80 4.16 -9.49 5.11
CA ILE A 80 4.92 -8.79 6.16
C ILE A 80 6.17 -8.15 5.55
N ALA A 81 6.92 -8.90 4.73
CA ALA A 81 8.11 -8.39 4.06
C ALA A 81 7.78 -7.17 3.17
N ALA A 82 6.65 -7.19 2.46
CA ALA A 82 6.20 -6.04 1.67
C ALA A 82 5.96 -4.79 2.54
N TYR A 83 5.32 -4.94 3.70
CA TYR A 83 5.14 -3.84 4.66
C TYR A 83 6.47 -3.30 5.21
N GLU A 84 7.46 -4.17 5.39
CA GLU A 84 8.78 -3.78 5.90
C GLU A 84 9.69 -3.11 4.85
N GLY A 85 9.25 -3.02 3.59
CA GLY A 85 10.01 -2.40 2.49
C GLY A 85 10.50 -3.38 1.42
N GLY A 86 10.10 -4.65 1.51
CA GLY A 86 10.31 -5.65 0.47
C GLY A 86 9.46 -5.40 -0.79
N ALA A 87 9.55 -6.32 -1.74
CA ALA A 87 8.81 -6.25 -2.99
C ALA A 87 7.29 -6.29 -2.73
N PRO A 88 6.47 -5.46 -3.42
CA PRO A 88 5.02 -5.49 -3.28
C PRO A 88 4.42 -6.84 -3.69
N VAL A 89 3.37 -7.26 -2.97
CA VAL A 89 2.58 -8.45 -3.27
C VAL A 89 1.09 -8.15 -3.16
N ALA A 90 0.25 -8.94 -3.83
CA ALA A 90 -1.19 -8.85 -3.69
C ALA A 90 -1.77 -10.22 -3.36
N VAL A 91 -2.86 -10.23 -2.61
CA VAL A 91 -3.64 -11.43 -2.32
C VAL A 91 -5.01 -11.22 -2.92
N ALA A 92 -5.37 -12.06 -3.89
CA ALA A 92 -6.72 -12.11 -4.41
C ALA A 92 -7.48 -13.25 -3.70
N SER A 93 -8.65 -12.95 -3.16
CA SER A 93 -9.51 -13.90 -2.45
C SER A 93 -10.83 -14.06 -3.18
N LEU A 94 -11.23 -15.30 -3.46
CA LEU A 94 -12.50 -15.58 -4.12
C LEU A 94 -13.66 -15.37 -3.14
N MET A 95 -14.53 -14.41 -3.45
CA MET A 95 -15.60 -13.96 -2.55
C MET A 95 -16.93 -14.65 -2.85
N LYS A 96 -17.25 -14.81 -4.13
CA LYS A 96 -18.53 -15.36 -4.58
C LYS A 96 -18.37 -16.14 -5.86
N VAL A 97 -19.12 -17.22 -5.97
CA VAL A 97 -19.20 -18.08 -7.16
C VAL A 97 -20.67 -18.40 -7.46
N PRO A 98 -21.03 -18.63 -8.73
CA PRO A 98 -22.38 -19.07 -9.08
C PRO A 98 -22.74 -20.43 -8.48
N ASP A 99 -24.03 -20.65 -8.21
CA ASP A 99 -24.53 -21.94 -7.75
C ASP A 99 -24.15 -23.06 -8.73
N GLY A 100 -23.67 -24.18 -8.18
CA GLY A 100 -23.21 -25.33 -8.98
C GLY A 100 -21.83 -25.15 -9.62
N SER A 101 -21.10 -24.09 -9.29
CA SER A 101 -19.67 -23.95 -9.64
C SER A 101 -18.80 -24.92 -8.83
N ASP A 102 -17.75 -25.45 -9.47
CA ASP A 102 -16.70 -26.24 -8.80
C ASP A 102 -15.66 -25.36 -8.08
N LEU A 103 -15.77 -24.04 -8.21
CA LEU A 103 -14.87 -23.08 -7.56
C LEU A 103 -15.19 -22.96 -6.06
N ILE A 104 -14.16 -22.71 -5.25
CA ILE A 104 -14.27 -22.71 -3.79
C ILE A 104 -14.11 -21.28 -3.26
N VAL A 105 -15.15 -20.76 -2.60
CA VAL A 105 -15.07 -19.47 -1.87
C VAL A 105 -13.95 -19.54 -0.84
N GLY A 106 -13.18 -18.45 -0.70
CA GLY A 106 -12.00 -18.41 0.15
C GLY A 106 -10.73 -18.95 -0.50
N SER A 107 -10.77 -19.52 -1.71
CA SER A 107 -9.56 -19.78 -2.49
C SER A 107 -8.77 -18.50 -2.68
N LYS A 108 -7.44 -18.58 -2.54
CA LYS A 108 -6.53 -17.44 -2.62
C LYS A 108 -5.48 -17.60 -3.71
N LEU A 109 -5.11 -16.47 -4.27
CA LEU A 109 -4.02 -16.33 -5.22
C LEU A 109 -3.09 -15.21 -4.72
N LEU A 110 -1.90 -15.58 -4.26
CA LEU A 110 -0.81 -14.63 -4.02
C LEU A 110 -0.21 -14.26 -5.38
N ILE A 111 -0.02 -12.96 -5.62
CA ILE A 111 0.45 -12.39 -6.88
C ILE A 111 1.63 -11.47 -6.56
N ARG A 112 2.76 -11.70 -7.23
CA ARG A 112 3.98 -10.88 -7.08
C ARG A 112 4.13 -9.88 -8.22
N GLU A 113 4.96 -8.86 -8.04
CA GLU A 113 5.22 -7.83 -9.06
C GLU A 113 5.73 -8.42 -10.40
N ASN A 114 6.54 -9.49 -10.34
CA ASN A 114 7.01 -10.22 -11.52
C ASN A 114 5.93 -11.13 -12.17
N SER A 115 4.67 -11.01 -11.75
CA SER A 115 3.51 -11.80 -12.18
C SER A 115 3.58 -13.29 -11.86
N SER A 116 4.58 -13.75 -11.09
CA SER A 116 4.55 -15.10 -10.52
C SER A 116 3.49 -15.19 -9.43
N THR A 117 2.90 -16.37 -9.28
CA THR A 117 1.78 -16.59 -8.37
C THR A 117 2.01 -17.78 -7.44
N LYS A 118 1.18 -17.88 -6.41
CA LYS A 118 1.05 -19.06 -5.55
C LYS A 118 -0.41 -19.21 -5.11
N GLY A 119 -0.92 -20.44 -5.15
CA GLY A 119 -2.36 -20.70 -5.04
C GLY A 119 -3.05 -20.57 -6.39
N SER A 120 -4.37 -20.70 -6.40
CA SER A 120 -5.22 -20.63 -7.59
C SER A 120 -6.67 -20.52 -7.15
N PHE A 121 -7.50 -19.86 -7.96
CA PHE A 121 -8.95 -19.94 -7.82
C PHE A 121 -9.53 -21.24 -8.37
N GLY A 122 -8.75 -22.04 -9.09
CA GLY A 122 -9.19 -23.25 -9.78
C GLY A 122 -9.58 -23.02 -11.25
N ASP A 123 -9.38 -21.81 -11.79
CA ASP A 123 -9.59 -21.47 -13.19
C ASP A 123 -8.45 -20.56 -13.70
N GLU A 124 -7.72 -21.02 -14.71
CA GLU A 124 -6.54 -20.32 -15.24
C GLU A 124 -6.87 -18.94 -15.83
N LYS A 125 -8.06 -18.76 -16.41
CA LYS A 125 -8.46 -17.46 -16.98
C LYS A 125 -8.80 -16.47 -15.88
N LEU A 126 -9.45 -16.95 -14.81
CA LEU A 126 -9.74 -16.14 -13.64
C LEU A 126 -8.45 -15.75 -12.92
N ASP A 127 -7.50 -16.66 -12.77
CA ASP A 127 -6.18 -16.38 -12.21
C ASP A 127 -5.43 -15.33 -13.04
N ALA A 128 -5.41 -15.49 -14.37
CA ALA A 128 -4.80 -14.51 -15.27
C ALA A 128 -5.48 -13.12 -15.20
N SER A 129 -6.81 -13.09 -15.05
CA SER A 129 -7.56 -11.85 -14.83
C SER A 129 -7.14 -11.17 -13.52
N ALA A 130 -7.07 -11.94 -12.43
CA ALA A 130 -6.65 -11.42 -11.13
C ALA A 130 -5.22 -10.88 -11.15
N VAL A 131 -4.28 -11.55 -11.84
CA VAL A 131 -2.92 -11.04 -12.06
C VAL A 131 -2.92 -9.70 -12.80
N SER A 132 -3.71 -9.59 -13.87
CA SER A 132 -3.81 -8.35 -14.65
C SER A 132 -4.36 -7.18 -13.82
N GLU A 133 -5.37 -7.42 -12.99
CA GLU A 133 -5.94 -6.39 -12.12
C GLU A 133 -4.99 -6.04 -10.97
N ALA A 134 -4.39 -7.02 -10.30
CA ALA A 134 -3.45 -6.81 -9.20
C ALA A 134 -2.26 -5.93 -9.61
N ARG A 135 -1.73 -6.08 -10.84
CA ARG A 135 -0.63 -5.23 -11.35
C ARG A 135 -0.93 -3.75 -11.33
N LYS A 136 -2.20 -3.35 -11.40
CA LYS A 136 -2.62 -1.94 -11.35
C LYS A 136 -2.63 -1.40 -9.90
N LEU A 137 -2.67 -2.30 -8.92
CA LEU A 137 -2.86 -2.00 -7.50
C LEU A 137 -1.56 -2.07 -6.70
N LEU A 138 -0.65 -2.98 -7.06
CA LEU A 138 0.61 -3.29 -6.36
C LEU A 138 1.45 -2.06 -6.01
N ALA A 139 1.64 -1.15 -6.97
CA ALA A 139 2.54 -0.01 -6.80
C ALA A 139 2.18 0.92 -5.63
N MET A 140 0.88 1.01 -5.31
CA MET A 140 0.34 1.93 -4.30
C MET A 140 -0.38 1.21 -3.15
N GLY A 141 -0.32 -0.12 -3.09
CA GLY A 141 -1.03 -0.90 -2.07
C GLY A 141 -2.54 -0.66 -2.06
N LYS A 142 -3.15 -0.60 -3.25
CA LYS A 142 -4.60 -0.39 -3.39
C LYS A 142 -5.37 -1.70 -3.31
N ASN A 143 -6.66 -1.58 -2.99
CA ASN A 143 -7.59 -2.71 -3.00
C ASN A 143 -8.63 -2.52 -4.09
N ASP A 144 -9.17 -3.62 -4.62
CA ASP A 144 -10.27 -3.57 -5.58
C ASP A 144 -11.19 -4.79 -5.44
N TYR A 145 -12.47 -4.60 -5.76
CA TYR A 145 -13.49 -5.63 -5.75
C TYR A 145 -13.99 -5.88 -7.18
N ILE A 146 -13.69 -7.05 -7.71
CA ILE A 146 -13.97 -7.36 -9.11
C ILE A 146 -15.16 -8.32 -9.21
N SER A 147 -16.17 -7.90 -9.97
CA SER A 147 -17.32 -8.74 -10.35
C SER A 147 -17.26 -9.05 -11.84
N THR A 148 -17.28 -10.34 -12.18
CA THR A 148 -17.28 -10.79 -13.57
C THR A 148 -18.69 -10.91 -14.12
N LYS A 149 -18.83 -10.91 -15.45
CA LYS A 149 -20.12 -11.15 -16.12
C LYS A 149 -20.70 -12.55 -15.84
N SER A 150 -19.88 -13.49 -15.37
CA SER A 150 -20.33 -14.83 -15.00
C SER A 150 -20.82 -14.91 -13.56
N GLY A 151 -20.86 -13.81 -12.81
CA GLY A 151 -21.31 -13.78 -11.41
C GLY A 151 -20.26 -14.28 -10.41
N ILE A 152 -19.00 -14.37 -10.83
CA ILE A 152 -17.87 -14.64 -9.93
C ILE A 152 -17.38 -13.29 -9.38
N GLU A 153 -17.10 -13.23 -8.09
CA GLU A 153 -16.60 -12.03 -7.44
C GLU A 153 -15.34 -12.36 -6.63
N TYR A 154 -14.30 -11.53 -6.75
CA TYR A 154 -13.07 -11.67 -5.98
C TYR A 154 -12.56 -10.31 -5.51
N PHE A 155 -11.92 -10.31 -4.35
CA PHE A 155 -11.35 -9.12 -3.73
C PHE A 155 -9.82 -9.19 -3.80
N ILE A 156 -9.18 -8.13 -4.27
CA ILE A 156 -7.73 -8.01 -4.34
C ILE A 156 -7.28 -7.01 -3.27
N GLU A 157 -6.36 -7.45 -2.43
CA GLU A 157 -5.63 -6.59 -1.49
C GLU A 157 -4.18 -6.52 -1.92
N ALA A 158 -3.69 -5.32 -2.22
CA ALA A 158 -2.27 -5.11 -2.51
C ALA A 158 -1.54 -4.57 -1.28
N TYR A 159 -0.39 -5.18 -1.01
CA TYR A 159 0.46 -4.91 0.13
C TYR A 159 1.79 -4.35 -0.37
N THR A 160 2.16 -3.19 0.16
CA THR A 160 3.42 -2.50 -0.11
C THR A 160 3.87 -1.78 1.15
N SER A 161 5.09 -1.25 1.13
CA SER A 161 5.62 -0.48 2.24
C SER A 161 4.72 0.72 2.56
N PRO A 162 4.64 1.19 3.82
CA PRO A 162 4.03 2.47 4.13
C PRO A 162 4.57 3.58 3.23
N PRO A 163 3.72 4.56 2.86
CA PRO A 163 4.11 5.60 1.92
C PRO A 163 5.37 6.31 2.43
N THR A 164 6.41 6.35 1.60
CA THR A 164 7.73 6.82 2.01
C THR A 164 8.02 8.17 1.37
N LEU A 165 8.35 9.17 2.18
CA LEU A 165 8.68 10.52 1.73
C LEU A 165 10.15 10.82 1.98
N VAL A 166 10.90 11.04 0.90
CA VAL A 166 12.30 11.48 0.96
C VAL A 166 12.36 12.98 0.69
N LEU A 167 12.87 13.73 1.65
CA LEU A 167 13.06 15.17 1.60
C LEU A 167 14.54 15.47 1.32
N ALA A 168 14.85 15.82 0.08
CA ALA A 168 16.18 16.25 -0.33
C ALA A 168 16.35 17.76 -0.09
N GLY A 169 17.05 18.09 0.98
CA GLY A 169 17.26 19.43 1.53
C GLY A 169 16.58 19.56 2.88
N GLY A 170 17.33 19.90 3.93
CA GLY A 170 16.86 20.01 5.31
C GLY A 170 16.33 21.38 5.70
N GLY A 171 16.04 22.25 4.73
CA GLY A 171 15.62 23.63 4.92
C GLY A 171 14.24 23.80 5.60
N HIS A 172 13.76 25.04 5.71
CA HIS A 172 12.47 25.32 6.35
C HIS A 172 11.27 24.68 5.62
N VAL A 173 11.38 24.47 4.29
CA VAL A 173 10.30 23.88 3.49
C VAL A 173 10.11 22.43 3.90
N SER A 174 11.18 21.64 3.86
CA SER A 174 11.15 20.23 4.26
C SER A 174 10.69 20.08 5.70
N LYS A 175 11.05 21.01 6.60
CA LYS A 175 10.55 20.99 7.99
C LYS A 175 9.04 21.20 8.10
N ALA A 176 8.46 22.04 7.25
CA ALA A 176 7.00 22.21 7.22
C ALA A 176 6.31 20.98 6.64
N ILE A 177 6.88 20.39 5.58
CA ILE A 177 6.35 19.20 4.92
C ILE A 177 6.39 18.00 5.86
N SER A 178 7.51 17.76 6.56
CA SER A 178 7.70 16.60 7.43
C SER A 178 6.66 16.55 8.56
N ASN A 179 6.31 17.69 9.16
CA ASN A 179 5.27 17.78 10.18
C ASN A 179 3.89 17.31 9.68
N ILE A 180 3.52 17.70 8.45
CA ILE A 180 2.25 17.28 7.84
C ILE A 180 2.32 15.81 7.44
N ALA A 181 3.42 15.41 6.79
CA ALA A 181 3.62 14.04 6.31
C ALA A 181 3.57 13.01 7.44
N SER A 182 4.13 13.34 8.61
CA SER A 182 4.10 12.48 9.79
C SER A 182 2.67 12.22 10.26
N THR A 183 1.81 13.24 10.23
CA THR A 183 0.39 13.11 10.60
C THR A 183 -0.39 12.24 9.61
N LEU A 184 0.06 12.19 8.36
CA LEU A 184 -0.50 11.33 7.31
C LEU A 184 0.05 9.90 7.31
N GLY A 185 0.95 9.57 8.25
CA GLY A 185 1.53 8.24 8.38
C GLY A 185 2.65 7.92 7.39
N PHE A 186 3.30 8.94 6.81
CA PHE A 186 4.47 8.70 5.95
C PHE A 186 5.68 8.28 6.78
N ARG A 187 6.48 7.36 6.25
CA ARG A 187 7.88 7.19 6.66
C ARG A 187 8.70 8.33 6.05
N ILE A 188 9.47 9.06 6.85
CA ILE A 188 10.15 10.28 6.43
C ILE A 188 11.66 10.09 6.51
N PHE A 189 12.32 10.34 5.39
CA PHE A 189 13.78 10.38 5.28
C PHE A 189 14.22 11.78 4.89
N VAL A 190 15.23 12.33 5.57
CA VAL A 190 15.76 13.66 5.26
C VAL A 190 17.21 13.55 4.83
N ILE A 191 17.56 14.19 3.72
CA ILE A 191 18.93 14.27 3.21
C ILE A 191 19.35 15.74 3.20
N ASP A 192 20.49 16.08 3.79
CA ASP A 192 21.17 17.36 3.56
C ASP A 192 22.68 17.12 3.67
N ASP A 193 23.49 17.94 3.00
CA ASP A 193 24.95 17.86 3.06
C ASP A 193 25.52 18.54 4.31
N ARG A 194 24.66 19.09 5.18
CA ARG A 194 25.02 19.81 6.40
C ARG A 194 24.34 19.19 7.62
N ASP A 195 25.16 18.86 8.61
CA ASP A 195 24.73 18.24 9.87
C ASP A 195 23.64 19.04 10.59
N GLU A 196 23.78 20.36 10.68
CA GLU A 196 22.81 21.27 11.31
C GLU A 196 21.42 21.29 10.63
N PHE A 197 21.33 20.77 9.39
CA PHE A 197 20.08 20.67 8.62
C PHE A 197 19.58 19.22 8.48
N SER A 198 20.34 18.20 8.83
CA SER A 198 19.91 16.79 8.75
C SER A 198 20.23 16.06 10.04
N ASN A 199 19.37 16.25 11.04
CA ASN A 199 19.51 15.66 12.37
C ASN A 199 18.14 15.50 13.05
N LYS A 200 18.09 14.67 14.11
CA LYS A 200 16.89 14.37 14.89
C LYS A 200 16.38 15.54 15.73
N ASP A 201 17.24 16.47 16.15
CA ASP A 201 16.79 17.67 16.88
C ASP A 201 15.90 18.55 16.00
N ARG A 202 16.26 18.65 14.71
CA ARG A 202 15.50 19.38 13.71
C ARG A 202 14.32 18.59 13.16
N PHE A 203 14.48 17.29 12.93
CA PHE A 203 13.46 16.39 12.37
C PHE A 203 13.18 15.20 13.31
N PRO A 204 12.56 15.44 14.48
CA PRO A 204 12.25 14.37 15.43
C PRO A 204 11.28 13.31 14.86
N GLU A 205 10.42 13.71 13.94
CA GLU A 205 9.46 12.86 13.25
C GLU A 205 10.04 12.03 12.09
N ALA A 206 11.25 12.34 11.64
CA ALA A 206 11.88 11.57 10.57
C ALA A 206 12.25 10.18 11.09
N ASP A 207 12.05 9.13 10.29
CA ASP A 207 12.57 7.79 10.58
C ASP A 207 14.11 7.82 10.56
N GLU A 208 14.69 8.50 9.57
CA GLU A 208 16.14 8.65 9.44
C GLU A 208 16.53 10.02 8.85
N THR A 209 17.67 10.53 9.31
CA THR A 209 18.30 11.74 8.78
C THR A 209 19.71 11.39 8.30
N VAL A 210 20.01 11.70 7.04
CA VAL A 210 21.27 11.34 6.39
C VAL A 210 22.05 12.62 6.09
N VAL A 211 23.26 12.70 6.61
CA VAL A 211 24.23 13.77 6.27
C VAL A 211 25.08 13.27 5.12
N SER A 212 24.75 13.66 3.89
CA SER A 212 25.41 13.15 2.67
C SER A 212 25.20 14.08 1.48
N ASP A 213 26.05 13.94 0.47
CA ASP A 213 25.80 14.56 -0.83
C ASP A 213 24.57 13.96 -1.51
N TYR A 214 23.87 14.78 -2.31
CA TYR A 214 22.63 14.36 -2.99
C TYR A 214 22.87 13.40 -4.17
N GLY A 215 24.11 13.25 -4.64
CA GLY A 215 24.44 12.35 -5.74
C GLY A 215 24.35 10.89 -5.33
N SER A 216 24.82 10.56 -4.12
CA SER A 216 24.92 9.17 -3.64
C SER A 216 23.89 8.79 -2.57
N ALA A 217 23.25 9.77 -1.89
CA ALA A 217 22.42 9.50 -0.73
C ALA A 217 21.20 8.61 -1.02
N PHE A 218 20.58 8.74 -2.20
CA PHE A 218 19.38 7.99 -2.56
C PHE A 218 19.61 6.48 -2.67
N GLU A 219 20.83 6.03 -2.99
CA GLU A 219 21.17 4.59 -3.12
C GLU A 219 21.14 3.86 -1.78
N LYS A 220 21.21 4.59 -0.67
CA LYS A 220 21.27 4.03 0.69
C LYS A 220 19.90 4.00 1.37
N LEU A 221 18.88 4.56 0.73
CA LEU A 221 17.54 4.69 1.29
C LEU A 221 16.59 3.61 0.73
N PRO A 222 15.59 3.18 1.51
CA PRO A 222 14.62 2.16 1.08
C PRO A 222 13.57 2.77 0.13
N ILE A 223 13.99 3.19 -1.07
CA ILE A 223 13.15 3.86 -2.07
C ILE A 223 12.56 2.82 -3.04
N GLY A 224 11.30 2.46 -2.81
CA GLY A 224 10.51 1.60 -3.70
C GLY A 224 9.45 2.37 -4.50
N THR A 225 8.52 1.63 -5.11
CA THR A 225 7.42 2.19 -5.91
C THR A 225 6.48 3.09 -5.10
N ASN A 226 6.17 2.76 -3.84
CA ASN A 226 5.37 3.61 -2.95
C ASN A 226 6.20 4.73 -2.25
N SER A 227 7.21 5.24 -2.95
CA SER A 227 8.06 6.35 -2.46
C SER A 227 7.85 7.62 -3.28
N PHE A 228 8.00 8.75 -2.58
CA PHE A 228 7.79 10.10 -3.09
C PHE A 228 9.01 10.92 -2.69
N ILE A 229 9.58 11.66 -3.63
CA ILE A 229 10.76 12.47 -3.41
C ILE A 229 10.40 13.94 -3.60
N VAL A 230 10.74 14.77 -2.63
CA VAL A 230 10.64 16.23 -2.74
C VAL A 230 12.05 16.83 -2.66
N ILE A 231 12.42 17.57 -3.71
CA ILE A 231 13.71 18.22 -3.85
C ILE A 231 13.53 19.70 -3.53
N ALA A 232 14.05 20.12 -2.38
CA ALA A 232 13.99 21.48 -1.86
C ALA A 232 15.35 21.87 -1.25
N THR A 233 16.41 21.80 -2.06
CA THR A 233 17.77 22.07 -1.60
C THR A 233 18.08 23.58 -1.59
N ARG A 234 19.30 23.94 -1.14
CA ARG A 234 19.77 25.33 -1.00
C ARG A 234 20.23 26.01 -2.29
N GLY A 235 20.14 25.37 -3.46
CA GLY A 235 20.52 26.02 -4.70
C GLY A 235 20.61 25.11 -5.92
N HIS A 236 20.60 25.75 -7.10
CA HIS A 236 20.47 25.10 -8.40
C HIS A 236 21.40 23.90 -8.61
N ARG A 237 22.69 24.00 -8.25
CA ARG A 237 23.65 22.90 -8.44
C ARG A 237 23.27 21.66 -7.64
N TYR A 238 22.79 21.83 -6.41
CA TYR A 238 22.38 20.73 -5.55
C TYR A 238 21.06 20.13 -6.01
N ASP A 239 20.14 20.96 -6.51
CA ASP A 239 18.89 20.47 -7.10
C ASP A 239 19.13 19.67 -8.37
N THR A 240 20.06 20.08 -9.25
CA THR A 240 20.44 19.27 -10.43
C THR A 240 20.96 17.90 -9.98
N SER A 241 21.90 17.87 -9.02
CA SER A 241 22.47 16.62 -8.49
C SER A 241 21.40 15.73 -7.85
N ALA A 242 20.54 16.30 -7.01
CA ALA A 242 19.47 15.57 -6.35
C ALA A 242 18.46 15.02 -7.36
N THR A 243 18.11 15.82 -8.38
CA THR A 243 17.15 15.41 -9.40
C THR A 243 17.71 14.28 -10.24
N ALA A 244 18.98 14.38 -10.68
CA ALA A 244 19.63 13.35 -11.47
C ALA A 244 19.69 11.99 -10.75
N SER A 245 19.88 11.99 -9.43
CA SER A 245 19.88 10.75 -8.64
C SER A 245 18.46 10.27 -8.33
N ALA A 246 17.54 11.16 -7.97
CA ALA A 246 16.16 10.83 -7.64
C ALA A 246 15.42 10.15 -8.81
N ILE A 247 15.59 10.63 -10.04
CA ILE A 247 14.89 10.07 -11.22
C ILE A 247 15.39 8.70 -11.65
N ARG A 248 16.52 8.22 -11.10
CA ARG A 248 17.02 6.85 -11.31
C ARG A 248 16.42 5.85 -10.33
N THR A 249 15.71 6.32 -9.31
CA THR A 249 15.06 5.47 -8.31
C THR A 249 13.73 4.89 -8.82
N GLN A 250 13.12 4.00 -8.05
CA GLN A 250 11.78 3.47 -8.33
C GLN A 250 10.64 4.35 -7.80
N ALA A 251 10.94 5.54 -7.26
CA ALA A 251 9.91 6.42 -6.69
C ALA A 251 8.81 6.76 -7.71
N SER A 252 7.55 6.66 -7.29
CA SER A 252 6.39 7.02 -8.13
C SER A 252 6.28 8.52 -8.40
N TYR A 253 6.92 9.34 -7.58
CA TYR A 253 6.90 10.79 -7.71
C TYR A 253 8.25 11.41 -7.36
N VAL A 254 8.71 12.32 -8.21
CA VAL A 254 9.87 13.20 -7.96
C VAL A 254 9.42 14.63 -8.23
N GLY A 255 9.27 15.41 -7.16
CA GLY A 255 8.87 16.81 -7.21
C GLY A 255 10.07 17.72 -6.97
N LEU A 256 10.27 18.70 -7.86
CA LEU A 256 11.33 19.69 -7.75
C LEU A 256 10.76 21.05 -7.37
N LEU A 257 11.14 21.55 -6.19
CA LEU A 257 10.75 22.88 -5.75
C LEU A 257 11.59 23.96 -6.45
N GLY A 258 10.94 24.80 -7.23
CA GLY A 258 11.60 25.89 -7.92
C GLY A 258 10.65 26.80 -8.70
N SER A 259 11.16 27.97 -9.10
CA SER A 259 10.49 28.79 -10.10
C SER A 259 10.54 28.12 -11.46
N LYS A 260 9.60 28.44 -12.36
CA LYS A 260 9.60 27.92 -13.75
C LYS A 260 10.97 28.05 -14.43
N ARG A 261 11.62 29.22 -14.27
CA ARG A 261 12.95 29.48 -14.83
C ARG A 261 14.02 28.53 -14.27
N LYS A 262 14.03 28.31 -12.95
CA LYS A 262 14.99 27.39 -12.31
C LYS A 262 14.78 25.96 -12.81
N THR A 263 13.52 25.53 -12.90
CA THR A 263 13.18 24.20 -13.39
C THR A 263 13.66 24.00 -14.83
N ILE A 264 13.41 24.95 -15.73
CA ILE A 264 13.88 24.88 -17.14
C ILE A 264 15.40 24.66 -17.22
N LEU A 265 16.18 25.46 -16.49
CA LEU A 265 17.64 25.35 -16.50
C LEU A 265 18.13 23.99 -15.97
N ILE A 266 17.46 23.42 -14.97
CA ILE A 266 17.77 22.07 -14.47
C ILE A 266 17.46 21.01 -15.54
N TYR A 267 16.33 21.11 -16.23
CA TYR A 267 16.02 20.18 -17.33
C TYR A 267 17.03 20.28 -18.47
N GLU A 268 17.43 21.48 -18.88
CA GLU A 268 18.48 21.68 -19.89
C GLU A 268 19.78 20.96 -19.51
N GLU A 269 20.19 21.09 -18.24
CA GLU A 269 21.38 20.42 -17.72
C GLU A 269 21.22 18.89 -17.66
N LEU A 270 20.04 18.39 -17.30
CA LEU A 270 19.74 16.95 -17.31
C LEU A 270 19.74 16.38 -18.74
N PHE A 271 19.18 17.10 -19.72
CA PHE A 271 19.24 16.65 -21.12
C PHE A 271 20.67 16.64 -21.66
N ALA A 272 21.50 17.61 -21.26
CA ALA A 272 22.92 17.59 -21.59
C ALA A 272 23.65 16.38 -20.99
N GLN A 273 23.14 15.81 -19.88
CA GLN A 273 23.63 14.57 -19.27
C GLN A 273 23.02 13.29 -19.86
N GLY A 274 22.13 13.39 -20.85
CA GLY A 274 21.55 12.26 -21.58
C GLY A 274 20.24 11.72 -20.99
N PHE A 275 19.62 12.40 -20.03
CA PHE A 275 18.27 12.05 -19.57
C PHE A 275 17.21 12.38 -20.63
N THR A 276 16.08 11.67 -20.60
CA THR A 276 14.94 11.94 -21.49
C THR A 276 13.79 12.65 -20.74
N MET A 277 12.86 13.25 -21.50
CA MET A 277 11.64 13.85 -20.93
C MET A 277 10.82 12.85 -20.10
N GLU A 278 10.76 11.58 -20.50
CA GLU A 278 10.00 10.53 -19.79
C GLU A 278 10.61 10.18 -18.43
N GLN A 279 11.91 10.39 -18.26
CA GLN A 279 12.63 10.21 -17.00
C GLN A 279 12.59 11.46 -16.12
N GLY A 280 12.11 12.59 -16.63
CA GLY A 280 12.10 13.85 -15.89
C GLY A 280 11.18 13.82 -14.66
N PRO A 281 11.42 14.70 -13.67
CA PRO A 281 10.50 14.85 -12.53
C PRO A 281 9.09 15.18 -13.02
N ARG A 282 8.07 14.59 -12.38
CA ARG A 282 6.66 14.87 -12.71
C ARG A 282 6.24 16.08 -11.89
N CYS A 283 6.31 17.27 -12.49
CA CYS A 283 5.91 18.53 -11.87
C CYS A 283 4.38 18.60 -11.68
#